data_AF-A0A3B4DFW7-F1
#
_entry.id   AF-A0A3B4DFW7-F1
#
_cell.length_a   1.000
_cell.length_b   1.000
_cell.length_c   1.000
_cell.angle_alpha   90.00
_cell.angle_beta   90.00
_cell.angle_gamma   90.00
#
_symmetry.space_group_name_H-M   'P 1'
#
loop_
_entity.id
_entity.type
_entity.pdbx_description
1 polymer ?
#
loop_
_entity_poly.entity_id
_entity_poly.type
_entity_poly.pdbx_seq_one_letter_code
_entity_poly.pdbx_strand_id
1 'polypeptide(L)'
;MAHEKMFAGIPMSKCMRDMCKEEDYMFLNGQTKQAGYSTLQDSEWQQQREKRLHRKLEREQQEQERQQELKEQQKKKEEEWRSHVAKLAFERESLRERLHRLREFRDFQKRVLVQDLGLDPDTPNEKLTQLLMRM
;
A
#
# COMPACT_ATOMS: atom_id res chain seq x y z
N MET A 1 49.90 26.65 27.24
CA MET A 1 49.98 27.56 26.07
C MET A 1 49.89 26.85 24.71
N ALA A 2 50.45 25.65 24.50
CA ALA A 2 50.34 24.95 23.21
C ALA A 2 48.95 24.31 22.97
N HIS A 3 48.25 23.93 24.03
CA HIS A 3 46.97 23.20 23.98
C HIS A 3 45.75 24.10 23.66
N GLU A 4 45.79 25.38 24.04
CA GLU A 4 44.75 26.36 23.68
C GLU A 4 44.65 26.58 22.16
N LYS A 5 45.77 26.40 21.43
CA LYS A 5 45.82 26.63 19.99
C LYS A 5 45.11 25.56 19.15
N MET A 6 44.96 24.33 19.67
CA MET A 6 44.31 23.26 18.91
C MET A 6 42.78 23.36 18.92
N PHE A 7 42.20 23.90 20.00
CA PHE A 7 40.75 24.12 20.11
C PHE A 7 40.25 25.40 19.43
N ALA A 8 41.14 26.34 19.13
CA ALA A 8 40.78 27.59 18.44
C ALA A 8 40.38 27.37 16.96
N GLY A 9 40.84 26.29 16.33
CA GLY A 9 40.61 26.00 14.90
C GLY A 9 39.31 25.24 14.57
N ILE A 10 38.58 24.74 15.57
CA ILE A 10 37.32 24.03 15.36
C ILE A 10 36.18 25.05 15.54
N PRO A 11 35.43 25.40 14.48
CA PRO A 11 34.37 26.39 14.58
C PRO A 11 33.17 25.82 15.33
N MET A 12 33.12 26.08 16.63
CA MET A 12 31.98 25.80 17.51
C MET A 12 31.34 27.10 17.98
N SER A 13 30.02 27.07 18.23
CA SER A 13 29.32 28.22 18.83
C SER A 13 29.89 28.52 20.23
N LYS A 14 29.92 29.81 20.61
CA LYS A 14 30.56 30.28 21.86
C LYS A 14 30.02 29.54 23.11
N CYS A 15 28.73 29.24 23.14
CA CYS A 15 28.06 28.47 24.19
C CYS A 15 28.59 27.01 24.31
N MET A 16 28.86 26.36 23.19
CA MET A 16 29.38 24.98 23.18
C MET A 16 30.82 24.89 23.70
N ARG A 17 31.60 25.95 23.52
CA ARG A 17 32.99 26.02 23.97
C ARG A 17 33.10 26.00 25.50
N ASP A 18 32.17 26.65 26.19
CA ASP A 18 32.15 26.70 27.65
C ASP A 18 31.63 25.39 28.28
N MET A 19 30.89 24.57 27.52
CA MET A 19 30.40 23.26 27.96
C MET A 19 31.45 22.15 27.80
N CYS A 20 32.31 22.21 26.79
CA CYS A 20 33.35 21.20 26.55
C CYS A 20 34.60 21.49 27.38
N LYS A 21 34.67 20.98 28.61
CA LYS A 21 35.89 21.03 29.42
C LYS A 21 36.85 19.92 29.00
N GLU A 22 38.16 20.18 29.00
CA GLU A 22 39.21 19.18 28.66
C GLU A 22 39.10 17.88 29.49
N GLU A 23 38.52 17.95 30.68
CA GLU A 23 38.24 16.83 31.58
C GLU A 23 37.35 15.76 30.94
N ASP A 24 36.40 16.16 30.09
CA ASP A 24 35.47 15.24 29.43
C ASP A 24 36.17 14.38 28.37
N TYR A 25 37.36 14.76 27.92
CA TYR A 25 38.15 14.06 26.89
C TYR A 25 39.36 13.32 27.44
N MET A 26 39.51 13.22 28.77
CA MET A 26 40.59 12.46 29.43
C MET A 26 40.66 11.00 28.96
N PHE A 27 39.53 10.41 28.53
CA PHE A 27 39.47 9.05 27.99
C PHE A 27 40.22 8.87 26.66
N LEU A 28 40.46 9.96 25.89
CA LEU A 28 41.26 9.91 24.66
C LEU A 28 42.76 9.81 24.94
N ASN A 29 43.22 10.26 26.10
CA ASN A 29 44.64 10.23 26.47
C ASN A 29 45.12 8.85 26.98
N GLY A 30 44.21 7.90 27.22
CA GLY A 30 44.53 6.56 27.71
C GLY A 30 45.05 5.56 26.67
N GLN A 31 44.97 5.87 25.37
CA GLN A 31 45.23 4.88 24.31
C GLN A 31 46.72 4.62 23.99
N THR A 32 47.67 5.32 24.61
CA THR A 32 49.09 5.18 24.24
C THR A 32 49.89 4.10 24.96
N LYS A 33 49.31 3.28 25.84
CA LYS A 33 50.10 2.24 26.55
C LYS A 33 49.30 0.97 26.86
N GLN A 34 49.28 0.01 25.92
CA GLN A 34 49.27 -1.44 26.22
C GLN A 34 49.49 -2.26 24.93
N ALA A 35 50.75 -2.34 24.49
CA ALA A 35 51.18 -3.29 23.47
C ALA A 35 51.38 -4.67 24.13
N GLY A 36 50.32 -5.49 24.18
CA GLY A 36 50.41 -6.84 24.74
C GLY A 36 49.11 -7.65 24.79
N TYR A 37 47.95 -7.03 24.57
CA TYR A 37 46.62 -7.67 24.63
C TYR A 37 45.89 -7.69 23.26
N SER A 38 46.61 -7.40 22.17
CA SER A 38 46.00 -7.07 20.87
C SER A 38 45.25 -8.25 20.24
N THR A 39 45.86 -9.43 20.17
CA THR A 39 45.37 -10.50 19.28
C THR A 39 44.07 -11.17 19.74
N LEU A 40 43.86 -11.31 21.06
CA LEU A 40 42.61 -11.87 21.62
C LEU A 40 41.47 -10.84 21.55
N GLN A 41 41.77 -9.58 21.86
CA GLN A 41 40.82 -8.48 21.77
C GLN A 41 40.39 -8.19 20.32
N ASP A 42 41.30 -8.36 19.36
CA ASP A 42 41.02 -8.24 17.93
C ASP A 42 40.08 -9.37 17.43
N SER A 43 40.24 -10.59 17.93
CA SER A 43 39.36 -11.74 17.63
C SER A 43 37.95 -11.55 18.20
N GLU A 44 37.83 -11.11 19.46
CA GLU A 44 36.55 -10.80 20.08
C GLU A 44 35.83 -9.65 19.35
N TRP A 45 36.58 -8.63 18.93
CA TRP A 45 36.04 -7.51 18.14
C TRP A 45 35.53 -7.96 16.77
N GLN A 46 36.26 -8.84 16.08
CA GLN A 46 35.83 -9.43 14.81
C GLN A 46 34.54 -10.24 14.97
N GLN A 47 34.46 -11.12 15.97
CA GLN A 47 33.24 -11.87 16.26
C GLN A 47 32.05 -10.95 16.57
N GLN A 48 32.29 -9.84 17.27
CA GLN A 48 31.22 -8.88 17.57
C GLN A 48 30.74 -8.15 16.31
N ARG A 49 31.65 -7.84 15.38
CA ARG A 49 31.32 -7.27 14.07
C ARG A 49 30.50 -8.24 13.22
N GLU A 50 30.89 -9.51 13.17
CA GLU A 50 30.16 -10.56 12.46
C GLU A 50 28.75 -10.76 13.05
N LYS A 51 28.62 -10.81 14.38
CA LYS A 51 27.30 -10.86 15.05
C LYS A 51 26.41 -9.68 14.68
N ARG A 52 26.97 -8.47 14.55
CA ARG A 52 26.22 -7.28 14.10
C ARG A 52 25.79 -7.39 12.64
N LEU A 53 26.64 -7.95 11.77
CA LEU A 53 26.30 -8.20 10.36
C LEU A 53 25.19 -9.24 10.24
N HIS A 54 25.29 -10.36 10.96
CA HIS A 54 24.24 -11.38 11.01
C HIS A 54 22.89 -10.79 11.45
N ARG A 55 22.87 -9.99 12.52
CA ARG A 55 21.64 -9.32 12.98
C ARG A 55 21.09 -8.29 11.99
N LYS A 56 21.92 -7.72 11.12
CA LYS A 56 21.44 -6.82 10.05
C LYS A 56 20.80 -7.64 8.93
N LEU A 57 21.49 -8.70 8.48
CA LEU A 57 21.02 -9.58 7.44
C LEU A 57 19.72 -10.28 7.83
N GLU A 58 19.61 -10.78 9.06
CA GLU A 58 18.40 -11.42 9.57
C GLU A 58 17.21 -10.46 9.59
N ARG A 59 17.43 -9.20 10.00
CA ARG A 59 16.37 -8.17 9.95
C ARG A 59 15.96 -7.84 8.52
N GLU A 60 16.91 -7.77 7.61
CA GLU A 60 16.64 -7.52 6.19
C GLU A 60 15.83 -8.66 5.58
N GLN A 61 16.18 -9.92 5.89
CA GLN A 61 15.42 -11.09 5.45
C GLN A 61 13.99 -11.07 6.01
N GLN A 62 13.81 -10.82 7.31
CA GLN A 62 12.49 -10.70 7.93
C GLN A 62 11.67 -9.54 7.33
N GLU A 63 12.30 -8.42 6.98
CA GLU A 63 11.63 -7.32 6.29
C GLU A 63 11.21 -7.70 4.87
N GLN A 64 12.06 -8.41 4.14
CA GLN A 64 11.73 -8.92 2.80
C GLN A 64 10.57 -9.92 2.84
N GLU A 65 10.58 -10.87 3.78
CA GLU A 65 9.48 -11.82 3.97
C GLU A 65 8.17 -11.09 4.29
N ARG A 66 8.18 -10.15 5.24
CA ARG A 66 6.99 -9.34 5.55
C ARG A 66 6.48 -8.56 4.33
N GLN A 67 7.38 -8.02 3.52
CA GLN A 67 6.99 -7.32 2.29
C GLN A 67 6.39 -8.27 1.25
N GLN A 68 6.89 -9.50 1.13
CA GLN A 68 6.34 -10.51 0.25
C GLN A 68 4.94 -10.93 0.70
N GLU A 69 4.76 -11.22 1.99
CA GLU A 69 3.45 -11.56 2.56
C GLU A 69 2.41 -10.46 2.32
N LEU A 70 2.79 -9.20 2.55
CA LEU A 70 1.90 -8.05 2.28
C LEU A 70 1.52 -7.97 0.80
N LYS A 71 2.46 -8.18 -0.12
CA LYS A 71 2.19 -8.20 -1.56
C LYS A 71 1.25 -9.34 -1.94
N GLU A 72 1.44 -10.53 -1.36
CA GLU A 72 0.55 -11.66 -1.62
C GLU A 72 -0.86 -11.42 -1.08
N GLN A 73 -0.99 -10.86 0.13
CA GLN A 73 -2.28 -10.49 0.68
C GLN A 73 -2.99 -9.42 -0.17
N GLN A 74 -2.24 -8.43 -0.67
CA GLN A 74 -2.78 -7.42 -1.59
C GLN A 74 -3.28 -8.06 -2.89
N LYS A 75 -2.48 -8.94 -3.50
CA LYS A 75 -2.90 -9.68 -4.71
C LYS A 75 -4.16 -10.49 -4.49
N LYS A 76 -4.24 -11.25 -3.38
CA LYS A 76 -5.44 -12.03 -3.03
C LYS A 76 -6.68 -11.15 -2.90
N LYS A 77 -6.59 -10.03 -2.18
CA LYS A 77 -7.69 -9.06 -2.05
C LYS A 77 -8.07 -8.44 -3.40
N GLU A 78 -7.10 -8.15 -4.25
CA GLU A 78 -7.35 -7.62 -5.59
C GLU A 78 -8.06 -8.65 -6.47
N GLU A 79 -7.67 -9.91 -6.42
CA GLU A 79 -8.34 -11.02 -7.12
C GLU A 79 -9.76 -11.24 -6.61
N GLU A 80 -9.95 -11.24 -5.29
CA GLU A 80 -11.27 -11.30 -4.66
C GLU A 80 -12.17 -10.16 -5.13
N TRP A 81 -11.64 -8.92 -5.11
CA TRP A 81 -12.35 -7.74 -5.60
C TRP A 81 -12.70 -7.85 -7.08
N ARG A 82 -11.75 -8.26 -7.93
CA ARG A 82 -11.99 -8.50 -9.37
C ARG A 82 -13.08 -9.55 -9.59
N SER A 83 -13.04 -10.65 -8.84
CA SER A 83 -14.05 -11.70 -8.93
C SER A 83 -15.44 -11.19 -8.51
N HIS A 84 -15.49 -10.36 -7.47
CA HIS A 84 -16.73 -9.78 -6.97
C HIS A 84 -17.33 -8.79 -7.97
N VAL A 85 -16.51 -7.91 -8.54
CA VAL A 85 -16.91 -6.98 -9.60
C VAL A 85 -17.41 -7.74 -10.84
N ALA A 86 -16.73 -8.82 -11.23
CA ALA A 86 -17.17 -9.66 -12.35
C ALA A 86 -18.53 -10.31 -12.10
N LYS A 87 -18.79 -10.81 -10.88
CA LYS A 87 -20.10 -11.35 -10.49
C LYS A 87 -21.20 -10.28 -10.57
N LEU A 88 -20.94 -9.09 -10.04
CA LEU A 88 -21.89 -7.97 -10.12
C LEU A 88 -22.16 -7.54 -11.57
N ALA A 89 -21.13 -7.52 -12.41
CA ALA A 89 -21.29 -7.23 -13.84
C ALA A 89 -22.17 -8.27 -14.53
N PHE A 90 -21.93 -9.55 -14.27
CA PHE A 90 -22.75 -10.65 -14.79
C PHE A 90 -24.22 -10.56 -14.34
N GLU A 91 -24.47 -10.32 -13.05
CA GLU A 91 -25.82 -10.12 -12.52
C GLU A 91 -26.51 -8.93 -13.20
N ARG A 92 -25.79 -7.81 -13.37
CA ARG A 92 -26.31 -6.62 -14.05
C ARG A 92 -26.60 -6.87 -15.53
N GLU A 93 -25.80 -7.66 -16.23
CA GLU A 93 -26.05 -8.07 -17.61
C GLU A 93 -27.31 -8.93 -17.71
N SER A 94 -27.47 -9.91 -16.81
CA SER A 94 -28.67 -10.75 -16.77
C SER A 94 -29.97 -9.94 -16.56
N LEU A 95 -29.91 -8.91 -15.71
CA LEU A 95 -31.02 -7.99 -15.48
C LEU A 95 -31.30 -7.12 -16.71
N ARG A 96 -30.26 -6.63 -17.40
CA ARG A 96 -30.40 -5.86 -18.65
C ARG A 96 -31.04 -6.68 -19.75
N GLU A 97 -30.62 -7.92 -19.93
CA GLU A 97 -31.24 -8.83 -20.89
C GLU A 97 -32.69 -9.11 -20.55
N ARG A 98 -33.00 -9.39 -19.27
CA ARG A 98 -34.38 -9.60 -18.82
C ARG A 98 -35.23 -8.37 -19.10
N LEU A 99 -34.73 -7.19 -18.79
CA LEU A 99 -35.42 -5.93 -19.06
C LEU A 99 -35.62 -5.70 -20.57
N HIS A 100 -34.64 -6.06 -21.39
CA HIS A 100 -34.75 -5.99 -22.84
C HIS A 100 -35.86 -6.93 -23.36
N ARG A 101 -35.85 -8.21 -22.94
CA ARG A 101 -36.90 -9.18 -23.28
C ARG A 101 -38.30 -8.72 -22.86
N LEU A 102 -38.41 -8.12 -21.66
CA LEU A 102 -39.69 -7.56 -21.18
C LEU A 102 -40.15 -6.38 -22.03
N ARG A 103 -39.23 -5.51 -22.48
CA ARG A 103 -39.57 -4.41 -23.40
C ARG A 103 -40.04 -4.94 -24.76
N GLU A 104 -39.33 -5.91 -25.34
CA GLU A 104 -39.72 -6.54 -26.59
C GLU A 104 -41.10 -7.20 -26.48
N PHE A 105 -41.35 -7.91 -25.38
CA PHE A 105 -42.66 -8.51 -25.12
C PHE A 105 -43.76 -7.45 -24.98
N ARG A 106 -43.48 -6.34 -24.27
CA ARG A 106 -44.42 -5.23 -24.14
C ARG A 106 -44.71 -4.56 -25.48
N ASP A 107 -43.71 -4.42 -26.34
CA ASP A 107 -43.85 -3.85 -27.68
C ASP A 107 -44.58 -4.81 -28.62
N PHE A 108 -44.38 -6.12 -28.47
CA PHE A 108 -45.18 -7.14 -29.13
C PHE A 108 -46.66 -7.05 -28.73
N GLN A 109 -46.97 -6.99 -27.43
CA GLN A 109 -48.34 -6.80 -26.93
C GLN A 109 -48.98 -5.54 -27.50
N LYS A 110 -48.25 -4.42 -27.55
CA LYS A 110 -48.73 -3.18 -28.19
C LYS A 110 -49.08 -3.42 -29.65
N ARG A 111 -48.21 -4.04 -30.45
CA ARG A 111 -48.45 -4.29 -31.87
C ARG A 111 -49.69 -5.16 -32.10
N VAL A 112 -49.85 -6.24 -31.33
CA VAL A 112 -51.02 -7.11 -31.41
C VAL A 112 -52.30 -6.34 -31.09
N LEU A 113 -52.32 -5.57 -30.00
CA LEU A 113 -53.50 -4.77 -29.63
C LEU A 113 -53.82 -3.68 -30.65
N VAL A 114 -52.81 -3.01 -31.22
CA VAL A 114 -52.99 -2.03 -32.29
C VAL A 114 -53.63 -2.69 -33.52
N GLN A 115 -53.17 -3.88 -33.89
CA GLN A 115 -53.73 -4.66 -35.00
C GLN A 115 -55.16 -5.12 -34.73
N ASP A 116 -55.42 -5.70 -33.55
CA ASP A 116 -56.74 -6.23 -33.17
C ASP A 116 -57.81 -5.12 -33.04
N LEU A 117 -57.40 -3.93 -32.57
CA LEU A 117 -58.29 -2.78 -32.40
C LEU A 117 -58.36 -1.88 -33.63
N GLY A 118 -57.59 -2.17 -34.69
CA GLY A 118 -57.51 -1.35 -35.90
C GLY A 118 -57.04 0.08 -35.64
N LEU A 119 -56.16 0.27 -34.65
CA LEU A 119 -55.68 1.59 -34.25
C LEU A 119 -54.50 2.04 -35.12
N ASP A 120 -54.37 3.35 -35.33
CA ASP A 120 -53.19 3.90 -36.00
C ASP A 120 -51.96 3.87 -35.07
N PRO A 121 -50.81 3.34 -35.53
CA PRO A 121 -49.62 3.13 -34.70
C PRO A 121 -48.97 4.44 -34.22
N ASP A 122 -49.21 5.55 -34.93
CA ASP A 122 -48.60 6.85 -34.65
C ASP A 122 -49.45 7.73 -33.70
N THR A 123 -50.64 7.26 -33.31
CA THR A 123 -51.55 8.03 -32.45
C THR A 123 -51.45 7.54 -31.01
N PRO A 124 -51.05 8.39 -30.03
CA PRO A 124 -51.03 8.00 -28.63
C PRO A 124 -52.46 7.71 -28.16
N ASN A 125 -52.75 6.45 -27.84
CA ASN A 125 -54.10 6.00 -27.53
C ASN A 125 -54.23 5.59 -26.06
N GLU A 126 -54.96 6.41 -25.28
CA GLU A 126 -55.13 6.20 -23.84
C GLU A 126 -55.75 4.84 -23.49
N LYS A 127 -56.67 4.35 -24.35
CA LYS A 127 -57.31 3.03 -24.20
C LYS A 127 -56.29 1.89 -24.28
N LEU A 128 -55.32 2.00 -25.19
CA LEU A 128 -54.24 1.02 -25.37
C LEU A 128 -53.35 0.99 -24.12
N THR A 129 -52.97 2.14 -23.58
CA THR A 129 -52.19 2.23 -22.34
C THR A 129 -52.95 1.68 -21.13
N GLN A 130 -54.25 1.95 -21.00
CA GLN A 130 -55.06 1.39 -19.92
C GLN A 130 -55.19 -0.14 -20.01
N LEU A 131 -55.38 -0.70 -21.21
CA LEU A 131 -55.39 -2.15 -21.45
C LEU A 131 -54.05 -2.79 -21.07
N LEU A 132 -52.94 -2.20 -21.51
CA LEU A 132 -51.60 -2.68 -21.16
C LEU A 132 -51.29 -2.55 -19.66
N MET A 133 -51.84 -1.57 -18.95
CA MET A 133 -51.65 -1.45 -17.50
C MET A 133 -52.49 -2.44 -16.69
N ARG A 134 -53.58 -2.98 -17.25
CA ARG A 134 -54.44 -3.98 -16.61
C ARG A 134 -53.94 -5.42 -16.77
N MET A 135 -53.06 -5.66 -17.75
CA MET A 135 -52.37 -6.93 -17.99
C MET A 135 -51.02 -6.97 -17.29
#